data_AF-A0A3E2GWR6-F1
#
_entry.id   AF-A0A3E2GWR6-F1
#
_cell.length_a   1.000
_cell.length_b   1.000
_cell.length_c   1.000
_cell.angle_alpha   90.00
_cell.angle_beta   90.00
_cell.angle_gamma   90.00
#
_symmetry.space_group_name_H-M   'P 1'
#
loop_
_entity.id
_entity.type
_entity.pdbx_description
1 polymer ?
#
loop_
_entity_poly.entity_id
_entity_poly.type
_entity_poly.pdbx_seq_one_letter_code
_entity_poly.pdbx_strand_id
1 'polypeptide(L)'
;MHYIATLFLAVQISNAAIGGFVLPARDVSIPASSSPTTSSIPTQSIHIEQAETPTTTSPSSSTSSAKNPPLFLPVTAAPPDTLGIANVSGFYGPGAWASWFLTIVGAWVQVLRRSEEKVDVNTALFLLGTNWAAVDIFRSIHAMRNIQPDQPDYKTEFIKCMGSYGAAITVVFWGTVHALLLTTVTKANFSGRECMNRRLLTLTVGLVLPFIALVASTFGPVLTGLNGNALEYLPALYWMGMGSGTHSITYTPVNVIPFLPLAYWFALADDKTQLLPKRLVKIIKIVNNSDATRIIWGFFGLSSLVSFVVSFIARLATGNGNWEWGMALGILFFVPILIFMVPLVGMIFLPISVVIYIFKGYLHLGSNVSESCFFMPCTPQSISDEDQIYALLAGLFALVGFELLPPILRKLRKEYRDRRLFEEDVKRRLRQAELRRSTSAPLNH
;
A
#
# COMPACT_ATOMS: atom_id res chain seq x y z
N MET A 1 16.99 0.99 -23.34
CA MET A 1 16.38 -0.32 -23.66
C MET A 1 15.79 -0.98 -22.42
N HIS A 2 16.55 -1.31 -21.36
CA HIS A 2 16.00 -1.93 -20.13
C HIS A 2 14.86 -1.13 -19.46
N TYR A 3 14.97 0.19 -19.33
CA TYR A 3 13.90 1.02 -18.76
C TYR A 3 12.61 1.05 -19.61
N ILE A 4 12.71 0.84 -20.92
CA ILE A 4 11.54 0.75 -21.81
C ILE A 4 10.85 -0.60 -21.57
N ALA A 5 11.60 -1.69 -21.36
CA ALA A 5 11.04 -3.00 -21.05
C ALA A 5 10.31 -3.03 -19.69
N THR A 6 10.85 -2.36 -18.66
CA THR A 6 10.18 -2.26 -17.35
C THR A 6 8.91 -1.40 -17.42
N LEU A 7 8.95 -0.31 -18.19
CA LEU A 7 7.76 0.52 -18.45
C LEU A 7 6.73 -0.25 -19.30
N PHE A 8 7.16 -1.04 -20.29
CA PHE A 8 6.30 -1.90 -21.09
C PHE A 8 5.65 -2.99 -20.24
N LEU A 9 6.37 -3.56 -19.27
CA LEU A 9 5.83 -4.55 -18.34
C LEU A 9 4.81 -3.91 -17.39
N ALA A 10 5.09 -2.71 -16.86
CA ALA A 10 4.14 -1.98 -16.02
C ALA A 10 2.88 -1.55 -16.79
N VAL A 11 3.02 -1.15 -18.06
CA VAL A 11 1.91 -0.83 -18.96
C VAL A 11 1.16 -2.09 -19.40
N GLN A 12 1.84 -3.23 -19.61
CA GLN A 12 1.20 -4.52 -19.91
C GLN A 12 0.43 -5.05 -18.70
N ILE A 13 0.95 -4.91 -17.48
CA ILE A 13 0.23 -5.25 -16.24
C ILE A 13 -0.97 -4.33 -16.06
N SER A 14 -0.84 -3.03 -16.34
CA SER A 14 -1.95 -2.08 -16.30
C SER A 14 -2.99 -2.37 -17.39
N ASN A 15 -2.56 -2.70 -18.62
CA ASN A 15 -3.44 -3.05 -19.72
C ASN A 15 -4.07 -4.43 -19.55
N ALA A 16 -3.45 -5.36 -18.83
CA ALA A 16 -4.06 -6.63 -18.45
C ALA A 16 -5.11 -6.42 -17.34
N ALA A 17 -4.86 -5.51 -16.40
CA ALA A 17 -5.83 -5.10 -15.39
C ALA A 17 -7.04 -4.35 -16.00
N ILE A 18 -6.83 -3.56 -17.05
CA ILE A 18 -7.88 -2.80 -17.74
C ILE A 18 -8.56 -3.64 -18.85
N GLY A 19 -7.80 -4.46 -19.58
CA GLY A 19 -8.25 -5.24 -20.74
C GLY A 19 -8.93 -6.57 -20.42
N GLY A 20 -8.90 -7.02 -19.15
CA GLY A 20 -9.70 -8.15 -18.66
C GLY A 20 -11.20 -7.85 -18.55
N PHE A 21 -11.60 -6.59 -18.68
CA PHE A 21 -13.00 -6.14 -18.70
C PHE A 21 -13.57 -6.10 -20.13
N VAL A 22 -13.58 -7.25 -20.82
CA VAL A 22 -14.52 -7.47 -21.92
C VAL A 22 -15.61 -8.40 -21.38
N LEU A 23 -16.59 -7.82 -20.69
CA LEU A 23 -17.80 -8.56 -20.32
C LEU A 23 -18.60 -8.86 -21.60
N PRO A 24 -19.03 -10.11 -21.84
CA PRO A 24 -20.10 -10.36 -22.79
C PRO A 24 -21.34 -9.62 -22.30
N ALA A 25 -21.95 -8.82 -23.19
CA ALA A 25 -23.19 -8.10 -22.91
C ALA A 25 -24.23 -9.09 -22.34
N ARG A 26 -24.52 -8.96 -21.06
CA ARG A 26 -25.58 -9.70 -20.39
C ARG A 26 -26.71 -8.70 -20.19
N ASP A 27 -27.80 -8.91 -20.92
CA ASP A 27 -29.03 -8.12 -20.78
C ASP A 27 -29.55 -8.25 -19.35
N VAL A 28 -29.27 -7.24 -18.51
CA VAL A 28 -29.87 -7.11 -17.18
C VAL A 28 -31.08 -6.20 -17.35
N SER A 29 -32.26 -6.80 -17.47
CA SER A 29 -33.53 -6.11 -17.33
C SER A 29 -33.69 -5.66 -15.87
N ILE A 30 -33.61 -4.36 -15.63
CA ILE A 30 -33.87 -3.73 -14.32
C ILE A 30 -35.39 -3.69 -14.12
N PRO A 31 -35.96 -4.35 -13.09
CA PRO A 31 -37.38 -4.19 -12.79
C PRO A 31 -37.63 -2.82 -12.14
N ALA A 32 -38.71 -2.18 -12.58
CA ALA A 32 -39.14 -0.87 -12.12
C ALA A 32 -39.42 -0.86 -10.61
N SER A 33 -38.92 0.20 -9.97
CA SER A 33 -39.18 0.64 -8.60
C SER A 33 -40.69 0.61 -8.27
N SER A 34 -41.09 -0.32 -7.41
CA SER A 34 -42.36 -0.27 -6.69
C SER A 34 -42.13 0.23 -5.26
N SER A 35 -42.96 1.19 -4.86
CA SER A 35 -43.02 1.87 -3.57
C SER A 35 -42.98 0.97 -2.32
N PRO A 36 -42.49 1.48 -1.16
CA PRO A 36 -42.21 0.66 0.01
C PRO A 36 -43.50 0.30 0.75
N THR A 37 -43.86 -0.97 0.71
CA THR A 37 -44.85 -1.56 1.62
C THR A 37 -44.15 -1.87 2.94
N THR A 38 -44.66 -1.28 4.02
CA THR A 38 -44.21 -1.50 5.40
C THR A 38 -44.50 -2.94 5.83
N SER A 39 -43.63 -3.89 5.47
CA SER A 39 -43.68 -5.25 5.99
C SER A 39 -42.78 -5.35 7.22
N SER A 40 -43.36 -5.73 8.34
CA SER A 40 -42.66 -6.16 9.55
C SER A 40 -41.64 -7.26 9.19
N ILE A 41 -40.35 -6.91 9.22
CA ILE A 41 -39.25 -7.83 8.97
C ILE A 41 -39.21 -8.82 10.15
N PRO A 42 -39.32 -10.13 9.91
CA PRO A 42 -39.04 -11.12 10.94
C PRO A 42 -37.56 -11.01 11.28
N THR A 43 -37.24 -10.87 12.57
CA THR A 43 -35.88 -10.96 13.11
C THR A 43 -35.34 -12.38 12.85
N GLN A 44 -34.80 -12.61 11.65
CA GLN A 44 -33.97 -13.78 11.38
C GLN A 44 -32.65 -13.55 12.11
N SER A 45 -32.47 -14.24 13.23
CA SER A 45 -31.15 -14.38 13.86
C SER A 45 -30.19 -14.89 12.80
N ILE A 46 -29.17 -14.10 12.46
CA ILE A 46 -28.07 -14.50 11.57
C ILE A 46 -27.27 -15.57 12.32
N HIS A 47 -27.76 -16.81 12.24
CA HIS A 47 -26.92 -17.96 12.45
C HIS A 47 -25.98 -17.95 11.25
N ILE A 48 -24.71 -17.57 11.46
CA ILE A 48 -23.65 -17.92 10.53
C ILE A 48 -23.66 -19.45 10.53
N GLU A 49 -24.33 -20.00 9.54
CA GLU A 49 -24.48 -21.43 9.32
C GLU A 49 -23.06 -21.93 9.00
N GLN A 50 -22.31 -22.34 10.03
CA GLN A 50 -21.33 -23.38 9.84
C GLN A 50 -22.14 -24.56 9.33
N ALA A 51 -22.25 -24.70 8.00
CA ALA A 51 -23.10 -25.65 7.29
C ALA A 51 -23.32 -26.92 8.14
N GLU A 52 -24.44 -26.96 8.87
CA GLU A 52 -24.79 -28.11 9.68
C GLU A 52 -25.16 -29.20 8.68
N THR A 53 -24.22 -30.11 8.50
CA THR A 53 -24.31 -31.16 7.50
C THR A 53 -25.50 -32.05 7.88
N PRO A 54 -26.47 -32.29 6.96
CA PRO A 54 -27.65 -33.07 7.27
C PRO A 54 -27.26 -34.44 7.83
N THR A 55 -27.85 -34.78 8.96
CA THR A 55 -27.56 -35.99 9.75
C THR A 55 -28.12 -37.23 9.07
N THR A 56 -27.58 -37.59 7.91
CA THR A 56 -27.77 -38.91 7.31
C THR A 56 -26.75 -39.87 7.88
N THR A 57 -27.24 -40.87 8.60
CA THR A 57 -26.49 -42.01 9.16
C THR A 57 -25.85 -42.84 8.04
N SER A 58 -24.52 -42.72 7.86
CA SER A 58 -23.52 -43.68 7.32
C SER A 58 -22.30 -42.91 6.77
N PRO A 59 -21.16 -43.56 6.46
CA PRO A 59 -20.29 -44.42 7.24
C PRO A 59 -19.12 -43.61 7.86
N SER A 60 -18.39 -44.20 8.80
CA SER A 60 -17.20 -43.63 9.44
C SER A 60 -16.02 -43.50 8.46
N SER A 61 -16.09 -42.55 7.52
CA SER A 61 -14.89 -42.09 6.81
C SER A 61 -14.18 -41.09 7.72
N SER A 62 -12.99 -41.45 8.21
CA SER A 62 -12.07 -40.54 8.87
C SER A 62 -11.54 -39.52 7.84
N THR A 63 -12.39 -38.62 7.38
CA THR A 63 -11.98 -37.45 6.61
C THR A 63 -11.18 -36.58 7.55
N SER A 64 -9.87 -36.59 7.35
CA SER A 64 -8.95 -35.66 7.98
C SER A 64 -9.44 -34.25 7.68
N SER A 65 -10.04 -33.60 8.69
CA SER A 65 -10.41 -32.19 8.61
C SER A 65 -9.20 -31.41 8.12
N ALA A 66 -9.32 -30.75 6.97
CA ALA A 66 -8.24 -29.99 6.38
C ALA A 66 -7.78 -28.96 7.42
N LYS A 67 -6.50 -29.03 7.81
CA LYS A 67 -5.96 -28.27 8.95
C LYS A 67 -6.11 -26.75 8.86
N ASN A 68 -6.53 -26.22 7.71
CA ASN A 68 -6.81 -24.80 7.47
C ASN A 68 -7.93 -24.67 6.42
N PRO A 69 -9.21 -24.54 6.81
CA PRO A 69 -10.27 -24.30 5.84
C PRO A 69 -10.04 -22.96 5.10
N PRO A 70 -10.44 -22.87 3.82
CA PRO A 70 -10.42 -21.60 3.09
C PRO A 70 -11.34 -20.57 3.76
N LEU A 71 -10.88 -19.32 3.84
CA LEU A 71 -11.61 -18.17 4.35
C LEU A 71 -12.45 -17.56 3.22
N PHE A 72 -13.75 -17.48 3.44
CA PHE A 72 -14.71 -16.84 2.54
C PHE A 72 -15.30 -15.62 3.24
N LEU A 73 -14.90 -14.43 2.79
CA LEU A 73 -15.47 -13.17 3.26
C LEU A 73 -16.57 -12.74 2.29
N PRO A 74 -17.76 -12.35 2.79
CA PRO A 74 -18.83 -11.81 1.96
C PRO A 74 -18.50 -10.35 1.59
N VAL A 75 -17.56 -10.18 0.65
CA VAL A 75 -17.06 -8.88 0.18
C VAL A 75 -17.98 -8.20 -0.83
N THR A 76 -19.25 -8.61 -0.87
CA THR A 76 -20.27 -8.06 -1.78
C THR A 76 -21.12 -7.02 -1.05
N ALA A 77 -21.51 -5.95 -1.74
CA ALA A 77 -22.47 -4.99 -1.23
C ALA A 77 -23.93 -5.45 -1.26
N ALA A 78 -24.18 -6.67 -1.77
CA ALA A 78 -25.52 -7.24 -1.88
C ALA A 78 -26.05 -7.67 -0.50
N PRO A 79 -27.36 -7.52 -0.22
CA PRO A 79 -27.97 -8.03 1.00
C PRO A 79 -27.82 -9.57 1.13
N PRO A 80 -27.42 -10.09 2.29
CA PRO A 80 -27.04 -9.35 3.50
C PRO A 80 -25.61 -8.78 3.44
N ASP A 81 -25.47 -7.46 3.56
CA ASP A 81 -24.17 -6.76 3.59
C ASP A 81 -23.56 -6.83 4.99
N THR A 82 -23.02 -8.00 5.33
CA THR A 82 -22.53 -8.28 6.69
C THR A 82 -21.27 -7.48 7.03
N LEU A 83 -20.38 -7.22 6.06
CA LEU A 83 -19.15 -6.46 6.24
C LEU A 83 -19.34 -4.94 6.07
N GLY A 84 -20.54 -4.49 5.71
CA GLY A 84 -20.82 -3.07 5.44
C GLY A 84 -20.07 -2.53 4.22
N ILE A 85 -19.86 -3.36 3.20
CA ILE A 85 -19.21 -2.97 1.94
C ILE A 85 -20.00 -1.86 1.26
N ALA A 86 -21.33 -1.87 1.32
CA ALA A 86 -22.16 -0.83 0.72
C ALA A 86 -21.89 0.57 1.31
N ASN A 87 -21.33 0.64 2.53
CA ASN A 87 -21.01 1.89 3.22
C ASN A 87 -19.55 2.33 3.03
N VAL A 88 -18.75 1.58 2.27
CA VAL A 88 -17.38 1.98 1.95
C VAL A 88 -17.40 3.26 1.12
N SER A 89 -16.63 4.25 1.56
CA SER A 89 -16.49 5.54 0.88
C SER A 89 -16.06 5.37 -0.58
N GLY A 90 -16.68 6.14 -1.49
CA GLY A 90 -16.27 6.20 -2.90
C GLY A 90 -14.83 6.67 -3.13
N PHE A 91 -14.17 7.23 -2.11
CA PHE A 91 -12.72 7.48 -2.12
C PHE A 91 -11.90 6.20 -2.36
N TYR A 92 -12.42 5.03 -1.95
CA TYR A 92 -11.82 3.72 -2.18
C TYR A 92 -12.33 3.03 -3.44
N GLY A 93 -13.20 3.70 -4.19
CA GLY A 93 -13.73 3.25 -5.48
C GLY A 93 -12.64 2.99 -6.52
N PRO A 94 -12.94 2.24 -7.59
CA PRO A 94 -11.97 1.87 -8.62
C PRO A 94 -11.29 3.08 -9.28
N GLY A 95 -12.04 4.15 -9.55
CA GLY A 95 -11.51 5.34 -10.21
C GLY A 95 -10.58 6.14 -9.32
N ALA A 96 -11.00 6.36 -8.06
CA ALA A 96 -10.18 7.03 -7.05
C ALA A 96 -8.92 6.22 -6.70
N TRP A 97 -9.05 4.91 -6.54
CA TRP A 97 -7.91 4.01 -6.32
C TRP A 97 -6.93 4.04 -7.50
N ALA A 98 -7.42 3.94 -8.73
CA ALA A 98 -6.58 4.00 -9.93
C ALA A 98 -5.86 5.36 -10.04
N SER A 99 -6.56 6.45 -9.72
CA SER A 99 -5.97 7.79 -9.67
C SER A 99 -4.82 7.88 -8.67
N TRP A 100 -5.04 7.41 -7.45
CA TRP A 100 -4.02 7.32 -6.42
C TRP A 100 -2.83 6.44 -6.87
N PHE A 101 -3.09 5.28 -7.47
CA PHE A 101 -2.04 4.41 -8.00
C PHE A 101 -1.23 5.07 -9.13
N LEU A 102 -1.87 5.82 -10.04
CA LEU A 102 -1.18 6.57 -11.09
C LEU A 102 -0.24 7.64 -10.52
N THR A 103 -0.59 8.27 -9.40
CA THR A 103 0.33 9.21 -8.71
C THR A 103 1.53 8.49 -8.09
N ILE A 104 1.37 7.25 -7.61
CA ILE A 104 2.51 6.41 -7.19
C ILE A 104 3.42 6.12 -8.39
N VAL A 105 2.85 5.71 -9.53
CA VAL A 105 3.61 5.46 -10.76
C VAL A 105 4.35 6.73 -11.22
N GLY A 106 3.69 7.89 -11.16
CA GLY A 106 4.30 9.18 -11.46
C GLY A 106 5.52 9.47 -10.59
N ALA A 107 5.40 9.27 -9.27
CA ALA A 107 6.51 9.43 -8.33
C ALA A 107 7.69 8.49 -8.66
N TRP A 108 7.41 7.23 -9.01
CA TRP A 108 8.43 6.27 -9.47
C TRP A 108 9.13 6.71 -10.75
N VAL A 109 8.36 7.12 -11.77
CA VAL A 109 8.91 7.63 -13.03
C VAL A 109 9.85 8.81 -12.76
N GLN A 110 9.48 9.70 -11.85
CA GLN A 110 10.28 10.87 -11.52
C GLN A 110 11.61 10.49 -10.84
N VAL A 111 11.59 9.55 -9.89
CA VAL A 111 12.78 9.01 -9.22
C VAL A 111 13.70 8.30 -10.21
N LEU A 112 13.14 7.47 -11.10
CA LEU A 112 13.90 6.73 -12.10
C LEU A 112 14.54 7.65 -13.16
N ARG A 113 13.87 8.75 -13.51
CA ARG A 113 14.42 9.78 -14.41
C ARG A 113 15.43 10.70 -13.74
N ARG A 114 15.62 10.60 -12.41
CA ARG A 114 16.47 11.48 -11.61
C ARG A 114 16.12 12.95 -11.83
N SER A 115 14.83 13.27 -11.90
CA SER A 115 14.40 14.67 -12.09
C SER A 115 14.82 15.51 -10.89
N GLU A 116 15.53 16.62 -11.14
CA GLU A 116 15.90 17.60 -10.10
C GLU A 116 14.81 18.67 -9.87
N GLU A 117 13.59 18.41 -10.34
CA GLU A 117 12.46 19.31 -10.13
C GLU A 117 12.17 19.49 -8.63
N LYS A 118 11.95 20.75 -8.24
CA LYS A 118 11.83 21.16 -6.83
C LYS A 118 10.55 20.68 -6.15
N VAL A 119 9.50 20.41 -6.93
CA VAL A 119 8.18 20.00 -6.44
C VAL A 119 7.81 18.69 -7.15
N ASP A 120 7.56 17.67 -6.35
CA ASP A 120 7.07 16.38 -6.82
C ASP A 120 5.57 16.30 -6.52
N VAL A 121 4.77 16.76 -7.49
CA VAL A 121 3.30 16.84 -7.36
C VAL A 121 2.71 15.45 -7.17
N ASN A 122 3.22 14.45 -7.89
CA ASN A 122 2.77 13.07 -7.77
C ASN A 122 3.07 12.49 -6.39
N THR A 123 4.27 12.77 -5.84
CA THR A 123 4.59 12.40 -4.46
C THR A 123 3.65 13.04 -3.46
N ALA A 124 3.36 14.34 -3.60
CA ALA A 124 2.43 15.03 -2.71
C ALA A 124 1.00 14.46 -2.78
N LEU A 125 0.49 14.20 -3.99
CA LEU A 125 -0.86 13.67 -4.19
C LEU A 125 -1.01 12.24 -3.66
N PHE A 126 -0.06 11.35 -3.91
CA PHE A 126 -0.16 9.98 -3.38
C PHE A 126 -0.08 9.99 -1.85
N LEU A 127 0.80 10.82 -1.27
CA LEU A 127 0.89 10.96 0.20
C LEU A 127 -0.39 11.53 0.78
N LEU A 128 -1.00 12.53 0.13
CA LEU A 128 -2.27 13.09 0.56
C LEU A 128 -3.36 12.01 0.63
N GLY A 129 -3.50 11.19 -0.41
CA GLY A 129 -4.47 10.08 -0.41
C GLY A 129 -4.19 9.03 0.68
N THR A 130 -2.91 8.72 0.91
CA THR A 130 -2.48 7.80 1.97
C THR A 130 -2.77 8.36 3.37
N ASN A 131 -2.55 9.66 3.58
CA ASN A 131 -2.86 10.35 4.84
C ASN A 131 -4.37 10.43 5.07
N TRP A 132 -5.16 10.66 4.02
CA TRP A 132 -6.61 10.65 4.12
C TRP A 132 -7.13 9.28 4.58
N ALA A 133 -6.64 8.20 3.97
CA ALA A 133 -6.97 6.85 4.40
C ALA A 133 -6.52 6.57 5.85
N ALA A 134 -5.40 7.15 6.31
CA ALA A 134 -4.96 7.04 7.69
C ALA A 134 -5.93 7.73 8.67
N VAL A 135 -6.52 8.87 8.30
CA VAL A 135 -7.60 9.51 9.07
C VAL A 135 -8.82 8.59 9.16
N ASP A 136 -9.19 7.93 8.07
CA ASP A 136 -10.34 7.02 8.03
C ASP A 136 -10.13 5.75 8.88
N ILE A 137 -8.89 5.28 9.05
CA ILE A 137 -8.55 4.26 10.06
C ILE A 137 -8.92 4.75 11.47
N PHE A 138 -8.53 5.97 11.86
CA PHE A 138 -8.86 6.50 13.18
C PHE A 138 -10.36 6.71 13.36
N ARG A 139 -11.07 7.20 12.33
CA ARG A 139 -12.53 7.34 12.35
C ARG A 139 -13.21 5.98 12.55
N SER A 140 -12.73 4.94 11.86
CA SER A 140 -13.25 3.58 11.98
C SER A 140 -13.00 3.00 13.38
N ILE A 141 -11.80 3.17 13.94
CA ILE A 141 -11.48 2.77 15.32
C ILE A 141 -12.39 3.48 16.31
N HIS A 142 -12.62 4.79 16.12
CA HIS A 142 -13.51 5.57 16.97
C HIS A 142 -14.97 5.08 16.86
N ALA A 143 -15.47 4.83 15.65
CA ALA A 143 -16.80 4.30 15.41
C ALA A 143 -16.98 2.93 16.11
N MET A 144 -16.04 2.01 15.91
CA MET A 144 -16.07 0.68 16.54
C MET A 144 -16.04 0.76 18.08
N ARG A 145 -15.27 1.69 18.64
CA ARG A 145 -15.20 1.90 20.10
C ARG A 145 -16.53 2.41 20.70
N ASN A 146 -17.33 3.13 19.90
CA ASN A 146 -18.60 3.68 20.36
C ASN A 146 -19.75 2.65 20.30
N ILE A 147 -19.53 1.47 19.73
CA ILE A 147 -20.51 0.38 19.73
C ILE A 147 -20.49 -0.26 21.13
N GLN A 148 -21.64 -0.23 21.79
CA GLN A 148 -21.77 -0.69 23.18
C GLN A 148 -21.77 -2.23 23.24
N PRO A 149 -20.86 -2.88 24.01
CA PRO A 149 -20.75 -4.34 24.08
C PRO A 149 -22.00 -5.07 24.60
N ASP A 150 -22.86 -4.38 25.34
CA ASP A 150 -24.11 -4.90 25.92
C ASP A 150 -25.30 -4.85 24.94
N GLN A 151 -25.15 -4.24 23.77
CA GLN A 151 -26.21 -4.26 22.76
C GLN A 151 -26.32 -5.64 22.08
N PRO A 152 -27.54 -6.14 21.84
CA PRO A 152 -27.75 -7.45 21.21
C PRO A 152 -27.13 -7.53 19.82
N ASP A 153 -27.05 -6.40 19.12
CA ASP A 153 -26.50 -6.29 17.76
C ASP A 153 -25.01 -5.89 17.73
N TYR A 154 -24.33 -5.85 18.89
CA TYR A 154 -22.93 -5.41 19.00
C TYR A 154 -22.02 -6.06 17.95
N LYS A 155 -22.08 -7.40 17.84
CA LYS A 155 -21.23 -8.16 16.92
C LYS A 155 -21.54 -7.81 15.46
N THR A 156 -22.82 -7.67 15.11
CA THR A 156 -23.25 -7.37 13.74
C THR A 156 -22.82 -5.97 13.33
N GLU A 157 -23.09 -4.95 14.16
CA GLU A 157 -22.68 -3.57 13.91
C GLU A 157 -21.15 -3.43 13.86
N PHE A 158 -20.44 -4.18 14.70
CA PHE A 158 -18.97 -4.22 14.66
C PHE A 158 -18.45 -4.80 13.34
N ILE A 159 -18.96 -5.98 12.93
CA ILE A 159 -18.53 -6.64 11.68
C ILE A 159 -18.86 -5.74 10.47
N LYS A 160 -19.98 -5.02 10.51
CA LYS A 160 -20.37 -4.04 9.48
C LYS A 160 -19.40 -2.86 9.35
N CYS A 161 -18.57 -2.58 10.36
CA CYS A 161 -17.51 -1.58 10.24
C CYS A 161 -16.25 -2.09 9.53
N MET A 162 -16.10 -3.42 9.37
CA MET A 162 -14.87 -4.04 8.83
C MET A 162 -14.61 -3.67 7.37
N GLY A 163 -15.64 -3.46 6.56
CA GLY A 163 -15.50 -3.08 5.15
C GLY A 163 -14.73 -1.76 4.99
N SER A 164 -15.23 -0.70 5.62
CA SER A 164 -14.59 0.62 5.58
C SER A 164 -13.21 0.63 6.23
N TYR A 165 -13.06 -0.08 7.35
CA TYR A 165 -11.80 -0.21 8.05
C TYR A 165 -10.74 -0.95 7.21
N GLY A 166 -11.11 -2.06 6.57
CA GLY A 166 -10.23 -2.87 5.74
C GLY A 166 -9.82 -2.17 4.44
N ALA A 167 -10.74 -1.39 3.85
CA ALA A 167 -10.45 -0.53 2.70
C ALA A 167 -9.37 0.52 3.04
N ALA A 168 -9.54 1.22 4.16
CA ALA A 168 -8.59 2.21 4.64
C ALA A 168 -7.22 1.60 4.93
N ILE A 169 -7.16 0.47 5.63
CA ILE A 169 -5.91 -0.26 5.91
C ILE A 169 -5.18 -0.63 4.62
N THR A 170 -5.89 -1.12 3.62
CA THR A 170 -5.30 -1.57 2.36
C THR A 170 -4.59 -0.42 1.63
N VAL A 171 -5.22 0.76 1.55
CA VAL A 171 -4.60 1.96 0.96
C VAL A 171 -3.42 2.45 1.79
N VAL A 172 -3.57 2.54 3.11
CA VAL A 172 -2.49 3.00 4.00
C VAL A 172 -1.29 2.05 3.92
N PHE A 173 -1.51 0.74 3.93
CA PHE A 173 -0.48 -0.27 3.81
C PHE A 173 0.31 -0.13 2.51
N TRP A 174 -0.35 -0.18 1.35
CA TRP A 174 0.34 -0.10 0.06
C TRP A 174 1.00 1.26 -0.17
N GLY A 175 0.35 2.36 0.23
CA GLY A 175 0.94 3.69 0.16
C GLY A 175 2.21 3.80 0.99
N THR A 176 2.20 3.23 2.19
CA THR A 176 3.35 3.18 3.08
C THR A 176 4.49 2.34 2.51
N VAL A 177 4.19 1.16 1.96
CA VAL A 177 5.16 0.30 1.27
C VAL A 177 5.85 1.07 0.14
N HIS A 178 5.06 1.71 -0.74
CA HIS A 178 5.62 2.46 -1.87
C HIS A 178 6.44 3.66 -1.42
N ALA A 179 6.02 4.39 -0.39
CA ALA A 179 6.77 5.52 0.13
C ALA A 179 8.12 5.08 0.75
N LEU A 180 8.17 3.95 1.47
CA LEU A 180 9.41 3.39 2.00
C LEU A 180 10.38 2.96 0.89
N LEU A 181 9.84 2.30 -0.15
CA LEU A 181 10.62 1.92 -1.33
C LEU A 181 11.14 3.16 -2.08
N LEU A 182 10.29 4.17 -2.30
CA LEU A 182 10.69 5.44 -2.92
C LEU A 182 11.76 6.15 -2.10
N THR A 183 11.68 6.12 -0.77
CA THR A 183 12.71 6.69 0.12
C THR A 183 14.06 6.00 -0.08
N THR A 184 14.05 4.66 -0.12
CA THR A 184 15.26 3.84 -0.33
C THR A 184 15.88 4.08 -1.71
N VAL A 185 15.06 4.07 -2.75
CA VAL A 185 15.52 4.25 -4.13
C VAL A 185 15.95 5.69 -4.39
N THR A 186 15.29 6.69 -3.80
CA THR A 186 15.70 8.10 -3.88
C THR A 186 17.10 8.29 -3.29
N LYS A 187 17.37 7.70 -2.11
CA LYS A 187 18.71 7.76 -1.51
C LYS A 187 19.77 7.07 -2.38
N ALA A 188 19.43 5.95 -3.01
CA ALA A 188 20.36 5.22 -3.87
C ALA A 188 20.64 5.93 -5.21
N ASN A 189 19.66 6.63 -5.78
CA ASN A 189 19.75 7.19 -7.14
C ASN A 189 20.21 8.65 -7.21
N PHE A 190 20.03 9.45 -6.16
CA PHE A 190 20.35 10.88 -6.18
C PHE A 190 21.68 11.17 -5.48
N SER A 191 22.61 11.78 -6.22
CA SER A 191 23.89 12.27 -5.69
C SER A 191 23.81 13.70 -5.13
N GLY A 192 22.88 14.51 -5.64
CA GLY A 192 22.65 15.89 -5.21
C GLY A 192 21.92 15.98 -3.86
N ARG A 193 22.57 16.61 -2.86
CA ARG A 193 22.06 16.64 -1.48
C ARG A 193 20.74 17.40 -1.33
N GLU A 194 20.57 18.53 -2.01
CA GLU A 194 19.40 19.40 -1.79
C GLU A 194 18.08 18.77 -2.29
N CYS A 195 18.07 18.29 -3.54
CA CYS A 195 16.89 17.64 -4.13
C CYS A 195 16.54 16.35 -3.37
N MET A 196 17.55 15.53 -3.05
CA MET A 196 17.38 14.32 -2.24
C MET A 196 16.75 14.66 -0.88
N ASN A 197 17.30 15.62 -0.14
CA ASN A 197 16.81 15.96 1.20
C ASN A 197 15.36 16.45 1.19
N ARG A 198 14.95 17.24 0.20
CA ARG A 198 13.56 17.72 0.10
C ARG A 198 12.58 16.59 -0.18
N ARG A 199 12.91 15.68 -1.09
CA ARG A 199 12.09 14.50 -1.39
C ARG A 199 11.99 13.58 -0.19
N LEU A 200 13.13 13.27 0.44
CA LEU A 200 13.18 12.46 1.65
C LEU A 200 12.38 13.11 2.78
N LEU A 201 12.49 14.43 2.97
CA LEU A 201 11.70 15.14 3.98
C LEU A 201 10.19 15.04 3.68
N THR A 202 9.78 15.22 2.43
CA THR A 202 8.37 15.11 2.01
C THR A 202 7.82 13.72 2.29
N LEU A 203 8.56 12.67 1.91
CA LEU A 203 8.21 11.27 2.17
C LEU A 203 8.14 10.98 3.68
N THR A 204 9.16 11.38 4.45
CA THR A 204 9.20 11.14 5.90
C THR A 204 8.05 11.85 6.62
N VAL A 205 7.82 13.13 6.33
CA VAL A 205 6.73 13.90 6.95
C VAL A 205 5.37 13.32 6.55
N GLY A 206 5.19 13.00 5.27
CA GLY A 206 3.95 12.41 4.76
C GLY A 206 3.67 11.00 5.28
N LEU A 207 4.66 10.30 5.84
CA LEU A 207 4.47 8.96 6.39
C LEU A 207 4.15 8.93 7.90
N VAL A 208 4.31 10.06 8.61
CA VAL A 208 4.08 10.11 10.07
C VAL A 208 2.68 9.62 10.43
N LEU A 209 1.64 10.16 9.80
CA LEU A 209 0.25 9.81 10.11
C LEU A 209 -0.11 8.37 9.68
N PRO A 210 0.24 7.90 8.45
CA PRO A 210 0.12 6.50 8.07
C PRO A 210 0.72 5.52 9.09
N PHE A 211 1.91 5.80 9.62
CA PHE A 211 2.52 4.91 10.61
C PHE A 211 1.73 4.88 11.92
N ILE A 212 1.33 6.03 12.45
CA ILE A 212 0.53 6.06 13.68
C ILE A 212 -0.79 5.30 13.46
N ALA A 213 -1.42 5.45 12.29
CA ALA A 213 -2.65 4.75 11.95
C ALA A 213 -2.47 3.23 11.87
N LEU A 214 -1.39 2.75 11.26
CA LEU A 214 -1.07 1.31 11.19
C LEU A 214 -0.69 0.72 12.57
N VAL A 215 0.00 1.49 13.42
CA VAL A 215 0.22 1.08 14.82
C VAL A 215 -1.13 0.99 15.54
N ALA A 216 -1.97 2.02 15.41
CA ALA A 216 -3.30 2.02 16.00
C ALA A 216 -4.15 0.87 15.48
N SER A 217 -4.03 0.48 14.21
CA SER A 217 -4.79 -0.63 13.64
C SER A 217 -4.36 -2.00 14.16
N THR A 218 -3.12 -2.12 14.63
CA THR A 218 -2.59 -3.31 15.30
C THR A 218 -3.26 -3.50 16.67
N PHE A 219 -3.42 -2.41 17.43
CA PHE A 219 -3.95 -2.45 18.78
C PHE A 219 -5.47 -2.26 18.85
N GLY A 220 -6.09 -1.64 17.85
CA GLY A 220 -7.51 -1.31 17.81
C GLY A 220 -8.41 -2.52 18.12
N PRO A 221 -8.32 -3.63 17.36
CA PRO A 221 -9.15 -4.82 17.60
C PRO A 221 -8.96 -5.45 18.98
N VAL A 222 -7.74 -5.40 19.51
CA VAL A 222 -7.42 -5.89 20.87
C VAL A 222 -8.06 -4.99 21.93
N LEU A 223 -8.00 -3.68 21.73
CA LEU A 223 -8.59 -2.69 22.63
C LEU A 223 -10.12 -2.69 22.61
N THR A 224 -10.75 -3.12 21.52
CA THR A 224 -12.21 -3.29 21.42
C THR A 224 -12.72 -4.62 22.00
N GLY A 225 -11.86 -5.43 22.62
CA GLY A 225 -12.27 -6.63 23.36
C GLY A 225 -12.71 -7.81 22.49
N LEU A 226 -12.41 -7.79 21.18
CA LEU A 226 -12.67 -8.94 20.33
C LEU A 226 -11.54 -9.94 20.46
N ASN A 227 -11.83 -11.04 21.15
CA ASN A 227 -10.97 -12.21 21.24
C ASN A 227 -10.56 -12.68 19.84
N GLY A 228 -9.33 -12.40 19.40
CA GLY A 228 -8.57 -13.05 18.31
C GLY A 228 -9.15 -13.05 16.87
N ASN A 229 -10.47 -13.05 16.72
CA ASN A 229 -11.18 -13.42 15.50
C ASN A 229 -11.58 -12.20 14.67
N ALA A 230 -11.34 -10.97 15.15
CA ALA A 230 -11.63 -9.76 14.37
C ALA A 230 -10.88 -9.73 13.03
N LEU A 231 -9.67 -10.31 12.99
CA LEU A 231 -8.89 -10.46 11.77
C LEU A 231 -9.59 -11.33 10.74
N GLU A 232 -10.38 -12.33 11.16
CA GLU A 232 -11.12 -13.22 10.26
C GLU A 232 -12.28 -12.52 9.54
N TYR A 233 -12.66 -11.31 9.95
CA TYR A 233 -13.69 -10.51 9.27
C TYR A 233 -13.10 -9.33 8.51
N LEU A 234 -11.78 -9.12 8.54
CA LEU A 234 -11.16 -7.93 7.96
C LEU A 234 -10.86 -8.14 6.47
N PRO A 235 -11.55 -7.44 5.55
CA PRO A 235 -11.30 -7.53 4.11
C PRO A 235 -10.11 -6.66 3.70
N ALA A 236 -9.00 -6.72 4.45
CA ALA A 236 -7.74 -6.08 4.10
C ALA A 236 -6.73 -7.15 3.71
N LEU A 237 -6.05 -6.94 2.58
CA LEU A 237 -5.08 -7.90 2.04
C LEU A 237 -5.69 -9.29 1.84
N TYR A 238 -6.98 -9.32 1.49
CA TYR A 238 -7.77 -10.54 1.33
C TYR A 238 -7.90 -10.96 -0.14
N TRP A 239 -7.97 -12.26 -0.40
CA TRP A 239 -8.46 -12.80 -1.67
C TRP A 239 -9.29 -14.06 -1.43
N MET A 240 -10.25 -14.30 -2.33
CA MET A 240 -11.18 -15.44 -2.22
C MET A 240 -10.44 -16.78 -2.08
N GLY A 241 -10.81 -17.56 -1.07
CA GLY A 241 -10.25 -18.90 -0.84
C GLY A 241 -8.87 -18.91 -0.18
N MET A 242 -8.37 -17.77 0.30
CA MET A 242 -7.18 -17.72 1.16
C MET A 242 -7.42 -18.46 2.48
N GLY A 243 -6.50 -19.29 2.98
CA GLY A 243 -6.65 -19.87 4.32
C GLY A 243 -6.48 -18.84 5.43
N SER A 244 -7.18 -18.98 6.56
CA SER A 244 -7.10 -18.03 7.70
C SER A 244 -5.66 -17.79 8.19
N GLY A 245 -4.84 -18.85 8.24
CA GLY A 245 -3.41 -18.72 8.56
C GLY A 245 -2.62 -17.90 7.53
N THR A 246 -2.93 -18.05 6.24
CA THR A 246 -2.31 -17.22 5.18
C THR A 246 -2.74 -15.77 5.32
N HIS A 247 -4.02 -15.50 5.61
CA HIS A 247 -4.53 -14.14 5.84
C HIS A 247 -3.82 -13.46 7.00
N SER A 248 -3.68 -14.17 8.13
CA SER A 248 -2.95 -13.69 9.31
C SER A 248 -1.47 -13.40 9.01
N ILE A 249 -0.80 -14.26 8.23
CA ILE A 249 0.59 -14.05 7.81
C ILE A 249 0.69 -12.83 6.89
N THR A 250 -0.21 -12.68 5.92
CA THR A 250 -0.25 -11.54 5.00
C THR A 250 -0.56 -10.22 5.72
N TYR A 251 -1.34 -10.27 6.80
CA TYR A 251 -1.60 -9.12 7.65
C TYR A 251 -0.44 -8.78 8.59
N THR A 252 0.44 -9.73 8.90
CA THR A 252 1.60 -9.50 9.79
C THR A 252 2.47 -8.29 9.35
N PRO A 253 2.81 -8.12 8.06
CA PRO A 253 3.41 -6.90 7.53
C PRO A 253 2.73 -5.59 7.95
N VAL A 254 1.40 -5.52 8.06
CA VAL A 254 0.66 -4.31 8.50
C VAL A 254 1.10 -3.88 9.89
N ASN A 255 1.33 -4.84 10.78
CA ASN A 255 1.79 -4.59 12.16
C ASN A 255 3.30 -4.29 12.24
N VAL A 256 4.06 -4.71 11.24
CA VAL A 256 5.52 -4.70 11.20
C VAL A 256 6.06 -3.43 10.55
N ILE A 257 5.43 -3.02 9.44
CA ILE A 257 5.82 -1.87 8.62
C ILE A 257 6.00 -0.57 9.42
N PRO A 258 5.18 -0.24 10.44
CA PRO A 258 5.31 1.02 11.15
C PRO A 258 6.58 1.18 11.99
N PHE A 259 7.28 0.07 12.26
CA PHE A 259 8.51 0.07 13.03
C PHE A 259 9.77 0.21 12.15
N LEU A 260 9.67 -0.16 10.87
CA LEU A 260 10.71 0.01 9.84
C LEU A 260 11.26 1.43 9.70
N PRO A 261 10.45 2.50 9.72
CA PRO A 261 10.87 3.86 9.46
C PRO A 261 11.57 4.42 10.67
N LEU A 262 11.23 3.98 11.90
CA LEU A 262 11.97 4.35 13.09
C LEU A 262 13.38 3.76 13.00
N ALA A 263 13.47 2.46 12.69
CA ALA A 263 14.74 1.75 12.45
C ALA A 263 15.54 2.39 11.30
N TYR A 264 14.85 2.67 10.19
CA TYR A 264 15.42 3.27 8.99
C TYR A 264 15.83 4.72 9.23
N TRP A 265 15.07 5.51 9.99
CA TRP A 265 15.42 6.88 10.37
C TRP A 265 16.63 6.88 11.31
N PHE A 266 16.72 5.97 12.27
CA PHE A 266 17.93 5.78 13.07
C PHE A 266 19.13 5.36 12.22
N ALA A 267 18.94 4.48 11.23
CA ALA A 267 19.98 4.09 10.28
C ALA A 267 20.33 5.20 9.27
N LEU A 268 19.39 6.10 8.97
CA LEU A 268 19.54 7.25 8.08
C LEU A 268 20.02 8.51 8.78
N ALA A 269 20.01 8.54 10.12
CA ALA A 269 20.67 9.54 10.94
C ALA A 269 22.21 9.38 10.83
N ASP A 270 22.70 9.34 9.60
CA ASP A 270 24.09 9.47 9.26
C ASP A 270 24.50 10.94 9.41
N ASP A 271 25.80 11.15 9.57
CA ASP A 271 26.55 12.29 10.11
C ASP A 271 26.24 13.68 9.49
N LYS A 272 25.41 13.75 8.46
CA LYS A 272 25.18 14.93 7.61
C LYS A 272 23.72 15.41 7.56
N THR A 273 22.81 14.76 8.27
CA THR A 273 21.41 15.21 8.39
C THR A 273 21.33 16.39 9.37
N GLN A 274 21.50 17.62 8.86
CA GLN A 274 21.44 18.88 9.62
C GLN A 274 20.05 19.20 10.24
N LEU A 275 19.06 18.33 10.07
CA LEU A 275 17.68 18.57 10.53
C LEU A 275 17.49 18.32 12.03
N LEU A 276 18.37 17.56 12.68
CA LEU A 276 18.35 17.34 14.13
C LEU A 276 19.28 18.32 14.85
N PRO A 277 18.95 18.81 16.06
CA PRO A 277 19.83 19.64 16.85
C PRO A 277 21.21 18.96 16.96
N LYS A 278 22.29 19.69 16.67
CA LYS A 278 23.67 19.15 16.64
C LYS A 278 24.04 18.34 17.90
N ARG A 279 23.43 18.66 19.05
CA ARG A 279 23.60 17.93 20.32
C ARG A 279 23.05 16.49 20.26
N LEU A 280 21.88 16.30 19.64
CA LEU A 280 21.19 15.01 19.53
C LEU A 280 21.93 14.08 18.57
N VAL A 281 22.38 14.61 17.42
CA VAL A 281 23.24 13.87 16.47
C VAL A 281 24.55 13.44 17.12
N LYS A 282 25.19 14.31 17.91
CA LYS A 282 26.43 13.98 18.62
C LYS A 282 26.24 12.86 19.65
N ILE A 283 25.13 12.86 20.38
CA ILE A 283 24.76 11.79 21.33
C ILE A 283 24.53 10.48 20.57
N ILE A 284 23.70 10.48 19.53
CA ILE A 284 23.42 9.29 18.70
C ILE A 284 24.72 8.73 18.10
N LYS A 285 25.64 9.59 17.66
CA LYS A 285 26.89 9.18 17.02
C LYS A 285 27.91 8.59 18.00
N ILE A 286 28.01 9.14 19.21
CA ILE A 286 28.81 8.55 20.30
C ILE A 286 28.26 7.16 20.65
N VAL A 287 26.94 7.00 20.60
CA VAL A 287 26.25 5.73 20.86
C VAL A 287 26.33 4.76 19.68
N ASN A 288 26.40 5.19 18.41
CA ASN A 288 26.35 4.27 17.27
C ASN A 288 27.74 3.82 16.76
N ASN A 289 28.79 4.60 17.01
CA ASN A 289 30.10 4.41 16.36
C ASN A 289 31.17 3.78 17.27
N SER A 290 30.80 3.24 18.43
CA SER A 290 31.74 2.49 19.26
C SER A 290 31.65 1.01 18.92
N ASP A 291 32.78 0.31 18.77
CA ASP A 291 32.76 -1.15 18.67
C ASP A 291 32.08 -1.77 19.91
N ALA A 292 32.19 -1.07 21.04
CA ALA A 292 31.44 -1.37 22.25
C ALA A 292 29.94 -1.37 22.01
N THR A 293 29.36 -0.43 21.26
CA THR A 293 27.91 -0.42 21.01
C THR A 293 27.47 -1.47 20.03
N ARG A 294 28.26 -1.83 19.01
CA ARG A 294 27.99 -3.02 18.18
C ARG A 294 28.03 -4.31 18.99
N ILE A 295 29.01 -4.45 19.87
CA ILE A 295 29.14 -5.60 20.79
C ILE A 295 28.00 -5.61 21.81
N ILE A 296 27.63 -4.46 22.36
CA ILE A 296 26.49 -4.29 23.28
C ILE A 296 25.20 -4.66 22.53
N TRP A 297 24.93 -4.15 21.34
CA TRP A 297 23.75 -4.54 20.55
C TRP A 297 23.74 -6.04 20.21
N GLY A 298 24.89 -6.63 19.87
CA GLY A 298 25.03 -8.06 19.66
C GLY A 298 24.78 -8.89 20.93
N PHE A 299 25.29 -8.42 22.07
CA PHE A 299 25.09 -9.05 23.37
C PHE A 299 23.64 -8.92 23.85
N PHE A 300 23.01 -7.76 23.66
CA PHE A 300 21.59 -7.52 23.93
C PHE A 300 20.70 -8.38 23.02
N GLY A 301 21.08 -8.57 21.75
CA GLY A 301 20.38 -9.45 20.82
C GLY A 301 20.55 -10.96 21.12
N LEU A 302 21.70 -11.37 21.66
CA LEU A 302 21.91 -12.75 22.08
C LEU A 302 21.24 -13.03 23.44
N SER A 303 21.35 -12.09 24.38
CA SER A 303 20.71 -12.15 25.70
C SER A 303 19.18 -12.14 25.59
N SER A 304 18.61 -11.38 24.65
CA SER A 304 17.18 -11.39 24.36
C SER A 304 16.69 -12.74 23.88
N LEU A 305 17.41 -13.35 22.93
CA LEU A 305 17.09 -14.67 22.39
C LEU A 305 17.12 -15.74 23.48
N VAL A 306 18.17 -15.74 24.32
CA VAL A 306 18.30 -16.69 25.43
C VAL A 306 17.17 -16.48 26.46
N SER A 307 16.86 -15.23 26.85
CA SER A 307 15.74 -14.94 27.76
C SER A 307 14.39 -15.36 27.21
N PHE A 308 14.14 -15.16 25.92
CA PHE A 308 12.92 -15.60 25.25
C PHE A 308 12.79 -17.13 25.29
N VAL A 309 13.84 -17.85 24.92
CA VAL A 309 13.86 -19.32 24.92
C VAL A 309 13.68 -19.87 26.33
N VAL A 310 14.35 -19.30 27.34
CA VAL A 310 14.22 -19.73 28.74
C VAL A 310 12.80 -19.45 29.27
N SER A 311 12.22 -18.30 28.95
CA SER A 311 10.85 -17.95 29.36
C SER A 311 9.79 -18.83 28.68
N PHE A 312 10.01 -19.17 27.41
CA PHE A 312 9.16 -20.08 26.65
C PHE A 312 9.20 -21.50 27.23
N ILE A 313 10.40 -22.01 27.54
CA ILE A 313 10.59 -23.33 28.19
C ILE A 313 9.99 -23.33 29.60
N ALA A 314 10.22 -22.28 30.40
CA ALA A 314 9.64 -22.15 31.73
C ALA A 314 8.11 -22.15 31.68
N ARG A 315 7.51 -21.48 30.68
CA ARG A 315 6.06 -21.50 30.46
C ARG A 315 5.53 -22.89 30.12
N LEU A 316 6.22 -23.63 29.24
CA LEU A 316 5.88 -25.02 28.93
C LEU A 316 6.00 -25.92 30.17
N ALA A 317 6.92 -25.61 31.09
CA ALA A 317 7.19 -26.43 32.26
C ALA A 317 6.28 -26.14 33.48
N THR A 318 5.91 -24.87 33.75
CA THR A 318 5.32 -24.52 35.05
C THR A 318 3.80 -24.28 35.06
N GLY A 319 3.15 -24.04 33.91
CA GLY A 319 1.69 -23.89 33.79
C GLY A 319 1.07 -22.63 34.44
N ASN A 320 1.57 -22.19 35.60
CA ASN A 320 1.26 -20.96 36.34
C ASN A 320 2.54 -20.08 36.36
N GLY A 321 2.54 -18.75 36.32
CA GLY A 321 1.52 -17.73 36.48
C GLY A 321 2.23 -16.42 36.89
N ASN A 322 3.25 -15.99 36.12
CA ASN A 322 3.99 -14.72 36.27
C ASN A 322 4.45 -14.21 34.90
N TRP A 323 3.54 -14.20 33.93
CA TRP A 323 3.81 -13.84 32.53
C TRP A 323 4.15 -12.34 32.35
N GLU A 324 3.76 -11.49 33.30
CA GLU A 324 3.90 -10.03 33.22
C GLU A 324 5.37 -9.57 33.26
N TRP A 325 6.20 -10.20 34.10
CA TRP A 325 7.64 -9.90 34.16
C TRP A 325 8.41 -10.43 32.94
N GLY A 326 7.99 -11.58 32.40
CA GLY A 326 8.53 -12.13 31.15
C GLY A 326 8.16 -11.28 29.94
N MET A 327 6.96 -10.68 29.93
CA MET A 327 6.55 -9.70 28.92
C MET A 327 7.30 -8.39 29.05
N ALA A 328 7.49 -7.85 30.26
CA ALA A 328 8.19 -6.58 30.45
C ALA A 328 9.68 -6.66 30.03
N LEU A 329 10.38 -7.73 30.42
CA LEU A 329 11.75 -8.00 29.96
C LEU A 329 11.75 -8.38 28.48
N GLY A 330 10.80 -9.21 28.06
CA GLY A 330 10.55 -9.56 26.66
C GLY A 330 10.47 -8.31 25.79
N ILE A 331 9.61 -7.35 26.10
CA ILE A 331 9.41 -6.08 25.38
C ILE A 331 10.72 -5.28 25.25
N LEU A 332 11.50 -5.14 26.32
CA LEU A 332 12.76 -4.38 26.33
C LEU A 332 13.83 -4.98 25.39
N PHE A 333 13.77 -6.31 25.21
CA PHE A 333 14.69 -7.12 24.42
C PHE A 333 14.12 -7.56 23.06
N PHE A 334 12.80 -7.44 22.87
CA PHE A 334 12.07 -7.65 21.61
C PHE A 334 12.24 -6.45 20.70
N VAL A 335 12.35 -5.23 21.25
CA VAL A 335 12.48 -4.00 20.46
C VAL A 335 13.64 -4.06 19.46
N PRO A 336 14.87 -4.48 19.81
CA PRO A 336 15.95 -4.70 18.83
C PRO A 336 15.61 -5.75 17.76
N ILE A 337 15.02 -6.89 18.16
CA ILE A 337 14.60 -7.95 17.23
C ILE A 337 13.49 -7.44 16.30
N LEU A 338 12.53 -6.67 16.82
CA LEU A 338 11.48 -5.97 16.09
C LEU A 338 12.00 -4.81 15.23
N ILE A 339 13.21 -4.31 15.51
CA ILE A 339 13.85 -3.27 14.70
C ILE A 339 14.61 -3.90 13.53
N PHE A 340 15.15 -5.12 13.68
CA PHE A 340 16.01 -5.77 12.68
C PHE A 340 15.35 -6.93 11.91
N MET A 341 14.64 -7.85 12.58
CA MET A 341 14.01 -9.01 11.93
C MET A 341 12.72 -8.66 11.21
N VAL A 342 11.94 -7.75 11.77
CA VAL A 342 10.68 -7.22 11.21
C VAL A 342 10.87 -6.60 9.82
N PRO A 343 11.88 -5.74 9.55
CA PRO A 343 12.23 -5.32 8.19
C PRO A 343 12.55 -6.47 7.26
N LEU A 344 13.36 -7.42 7.72
CA LEU A 344 13.80 -8.54 6.91
C LEU A 344 12.62 -9.44 6.52
N VAL A 345 11.77 -9.76 7.50
CA VAL A 345 10.53 -10.52 7.32
C VAL A 345 9.61 -9.77 6.37
N GLY A 346 9.34 -8.48 6.58
CA GLY A 346 8.52 -7.67 5.68
C GLY A 346 9.05 -7.67 4.24
N MET A 347 10.36 -7.47 4.06
CA MET A 347 11.00 -7.44 2.73
C MET A 347 10.99 -8.79 2.01
N ILE A 348 10.95 -9.91 2.72
CA ILE A 348 10.89 -11.26 2.12
C ILE A 348 9.43 -11.68 1.87
N PHE A 349 8.56 -11.51 2.86
CA PHE A 349 7.18 -11.99 2.81
C PHE A 349 6.30 -11.17 1.87
N LEU A 350 6.57 -9.88 1.71
CA LEU A 350 5.75 -9.01 0.86
C LEU A 350 5.90 -9.38 -0.63
N PRO A 351 7.11 -9.50 -1.22
CA PRO A 351 7.27 -9.99 -2.59
C PRO A 351 6.67 -11.37 -2.80
N ILE A 352 6.84 -12.29 -1.83
CA ILE A 352 6.26 -13.64 -1.92
C ILE A 352 4.74 -13.56 -1.94
N SER A 353 4.13 -12.75 -1.08
CA SER A 353 2.66 -12.58 -1.03
C SER A 353 2.14 -11.97 -2.33
N VAL A 354 2.85 -10.98 -2.89
CA VAL A 354 2.53 -10.38 -4.19
C VAL A 354 2.62 -11.41 -5.32
N VAL A 355 3.68 -12.22 -5.36
CA VAL A 355 3.84 -13.27 -6.39
C VAL A 355 2.76 -14.34 -6.25
N ILE A 356 2.45 -14.78 -5.03
CA ILE A 356 1.37 -15.73 -4.76
C ILE A 356 0.03 -15.15 -5.25
N TYR A 357 -0.25 -13.89 -4.93
CA TYR A 357 -1.45 -13.23 -5.40
C TYR A 357 -1.49 -13.12 -6.92
N ILE A 358 -0.40 -12.69 -7.57
CA ILE A 358 -0.35 -12.58 -9.04
C ILE A 358 -0.60 -13.94 -9.68
N PHE A 359 0.05 -14.97 -9.16
CA PHE A 359 -0.11 -16.34 -9.65
C PHE A 359 -1.56 -16.83 -9.46
N LYS A 360 -2.14 -16.63 -8.27
CA LYS A 360 -3.51 -17.07 -7.98
C LYS A 360 -4.58 -16.27 -8.72
N GLY A 361 -4.46 -14.95 -8.72
CA GLY A 361 -5.45 -14.03 -9.30
C GLY A 361 -5.41 -13.97 -10.81
N TYR A 362 -4.23 -13.99 -11.43
CA TYR A 362 -4.09 -13.78 -12.89
C TYR A 362 -3.72 -15.05 -13.67
N LEU A 363 -2.98 -15.99 -13.07
CA LEU A 363 -2.50 -17.19 -13.79
C LEU A 363 -3.34 -18.43 -13.51
N HIS A 364 -3.94 -18.54 -12.33
CA HIS A 364 -4.95 -19.56 -12.03
C HIS A 364 -6.34 -19.02 -12.36
N LEU A 365 -6.80 -19.36 -13.56
CA LEU A 365 -8.06 -18.99 -14.25
C LEU A 365 -9.40 -19.18 -13.46
N GLY A 366 -9.37 -19.40 -12.14
CA GLY A 366 -10.54 -19.73 -11.33
C GLY A 366 -10.98 -18.68 -10.31
N SER A 367 -10.14 -17.73 -9.89
CA SER A 367 -10.56 -16.71 -8.92
C SER A 367 -10.92 -15.40 -9.62
N ASN A 368 -12.13 -14.91 -9.40
CA ASN A 368 -12.52 -13.56 -9.81
C ASN A 368 -11.64 -12.55 -9.07
N VAL A 369 -10.71 -11.89 -9.78
CA VAL A 369 -9.85 -10.82 -9.22
C VAL A 369 -10.70 -9.73 -8.57
N SER A 370 -11.93 -9.52 -9.05
CA SER A 370 -12.93 -8.61 -8.50
C SER A 370 -13.39 -8.94 -7.08
N GLU A 371 -13.19 -10.18 -6.62
CA GLU A 371 -13.53 -10.63 -5.24
C GLU A 371 -12.29 -10.64 -4.33
N SER A 372 -11.23 -9.93 -4.72
CA SER A 372 -10.04 -9.75 -3.89
C SER A 372 -9.91 -8.31 -3.41
N CYS A 373 -9.70 -8.16 -2.10
CA CYS A 373 -9.40 -6.87 -1.46
C CYS A 373 -7.89 -6.76 -1.17
N PHE A 374 -7.04 -7.27 -2.08
CA PHE A 374 -5.60 -7.38 -1.85
C PHE A 374 -4.85 -6.12 -2.28
N PHE A 375 -4.96 -5.74 -3.55
CA PHE A 375 -4.33 -4.52 -4.09
C PHE A 375 -5.29 -3.34 -4.14
N MET A 376 -6.56 -3.62 -4.45
CA MET A 376 -7.64 -2.67 -4.49
C MET A 376 -8.55 -2.93 -3.29
N PRO A 377 -9.00 -1.90 -2.56
CA PRO A 377 -10.05 -2.03 -1.56
C PRO A 377 -11.33 -2.63 -2.15
N CYS A 378 -12.09 -3.36 -1.33
CA CYS A 378 -13.44 -3.76 -1.71
C CYS A 378 -14.41 -2.59 -1.53
N THR A 379 -15.17 -2.30 -2.58
CA THR A 379 -15.99 -1.11 -2.75
C THR A 379 -17.23 -1.48 -3.59
N PRO A 380 -18.39 -0.88 -3.31
CA PRO A 380 -19.61 -1.09 -4.09
C PRO A 380 -19.63 -0.27 -5.39
N GLN A 381 -18.78 0.76 -5.49
CA GLN A 381 -18.83 1.73 -6.57
C GLN A 381 -18.30 1.14 -7.88
N SER A 382 -18.96 1.48 -8.98
CA SER A 382 -18.53 1.10 -10.32
C SER A 382 -17.55 2.13 -10.88
N ILE A 383 -16.63 1.70 -11.74
CA ILE A 383 -15.76 2.63 -12.48
C ILE A 383 -16.55 3.53 -13.44
N SER A 384 -17.77 3.15 -13.80
CA SER A 384 -18.67 3.94 -14.65
C SER A 384 -19.32 5.11 -13.92
N ASP A 385 -19.24 5.16 -12.58
CA ASP A 385 -19.82 6.23 -11.80
C ASP A 385 -19.05 7.54 -12.06
N GLU A 386 -19.77 8.65 -12.17
CA GLU A 386 -19.23 9.92 -12.67
C GLU A 386 -18.06 10.44 -11.81
N ASP A 387 -18.16 10.33 -10.48
CA ASP A 387 -17.10 10.69 -9.53
C ASP A 387 -15.85 9.81 -9.71
N GLN A 388 -16.01 8.53 -10.00
CA GLN A 388 -14.92 7.59 -10.26
C GLN A 388 -14.20 7.91 -11.57
N ILE A 389 -14.94 8.24 -12.63
CA ILE A 389 -14.36 8.67 -13.91
C ILE A 389 -13.56 9.96 -13.73
N TYR A 390 -14.10 10.96 -13.03
CA TYR A 390 -13.37 12.21 -12.78
C TYR A 390 -12.12 11.99 -11.94
N ALA A 391 -12.19 11.14 -10.91
CA ALA A 391 -11.02 10.81 -10.11
C ALA A 391 -9.93 10.16 -10.98
N LEU A 392 -10.30 9.19 -11.82
CA LEU A 392 -9.39 8.55 -12.77
C LEU A 392 -8.76 9.55 -13.73
N LEU A 393 -9.56 10.44 -14.33
CA LEU A 393 -9.07 11.49 -15.23
C LEU A 393 -8.11 12.45 -14.52
N ALA A 394 -8.36 12.79 -13.26
CA ALA A 394 -7.44 13.60 -12.47
C ALA A 394 -6.08 12.92 -12.27
N GLY A 395 -6.07 11.61 -12.03
CA GLY A 395 -4.83 10.83 -11.90
C GLY A 395 -4.09 10.68 -13.23
N LEU A 396 -4.81 10.47 -14.32
CA LEU A 396 -4.25 10.49 -15.68
C LEU A 396 -3.65 11.86 -16.02
N PHE A 397 -4.32 12.95 -15.65
CA PHE A 397 -3.80 14.30 -15.80
C PHE A 397 -2.55 14.51 -14.93
N ALA A 398 -2.54 14.02 -13.69
CA ALA A 398 -1.38 14.09 -12.81
C ALA A 398 -0.15 13.40 -13.43
N LEU A 399 -0.32 12.18 -13.94
CA LEU A 399 0.75 11.41 -14.57
C LEU A 399 1.16 12.00 -15.93
N VAL A 400 0.21 12.19 -16.84
CA VAL A 400 0.51 12.64 -18.22
C VAL A 400 0.94 14.10 -18.22
N GLY A 401 0.18 14.97 -17.56
CA GLY A 401 0.38 16.42 -17.57
C GLY A 401 1.64 16.88 -16.87
N PHE A 402 1.96 16.30 -15.70
CA PHE A 402 3.15 16.72 -14.93
C PHE A 402 4.39 15.87 -15.21
N GLU A 403 4.28 14.57 -15.51
CA GLU A 403 5.47 13.71 -15.67
C GLU A 403 5.82 13.42 -17.13
N LEU A 404 4.84 13.06 -17.96
CA LEU A 404 5.15 12.58 -19.32
C LEU A 404 5.25 13.71 -20.33
N LEU A 405 4.35 14.67 -20.27
CA LEU A 405 4.24 15.75 -21.25
C LEU A 405 5.40 16.75 -21.18
N PRO A 406 5.87 17.22 -20.01
CA PRO A 406 6.92 18.25 -19.98
C PRO A 406 8.25 17.79 -20.61
N PRO A 407 8.77 16.57 -20.37
CA PRO A 407 9.96 16.07 -21.07
C PRO A 407 9.78 15.97 -22.59
N ILE A 408 8.61 15.52 -23.05
CA ILE A 408 8.29 15.42 -24.48
C ILE A 408 8.28 16.82 -25.11
N LEU A 409 7.58 17.77 -24.48
CA LEU A 409 7.54 19.16 -24.96
C LEU A 409 8.92 19.82 -24.93
N ARG A 410 9.75 19.57 -23.91
CA ARG A 410 11.15 20.05 -23.85
C ARG A 410 11.97 19.49 -25.01
N LYS A 411 11.83 18.19 -25.32
CA LYS A 411 12.51 17.55 -26.45
C LYS A 411 12.07 18.14 -27.79
N LEU A 412 10.76 18.24 -28.02
CA LEU A 412 10.20 18.82 -29.25
C LEU A 412 10.62 20.29 -29.44
N ARG A 413 10.60 21.09 -28.36
CA ARG A 413 11.08 22.48 -28.41
C ARG A 413 12.57 22.57 -28.71
N LYS A 414 13.38 21.64 -28.19
CA LYS A 414 14.82 21.57 -28.49
C LYS A 414 15.05 21.22 -29.95
N GLU A 415 14.42 20.16 -30.46
CA GLU A 415 14.53 19.75 -31.87
C GLU A 415 14.08 20.86 -32.83
N TYR A 416 12.98 21.55 -32.50
CA TYR A 416 12.52 22.71 -33.27
C TYR A 416 13.54 23.86 -33.28
N ARG A 417 14.16 24.18 -32.12
CA ARG A 417 15.21 25.19 -32.01
C ARG A 417 16.45 24.81 -32.82
N ASP A 418 16.90 23.57 -32.69
CA ASP A 418 18.09 23.06 -33.39
C ASP A 418 17.88 23.07 -34.90
N ARG A 419 16.68 22.68 -35.37
CA ARG A 419 16.29 22.77 -36.78
C ARG A 419 16.28 24.20 -37.30
N ARG A 420 15.74 25.15 -36.52
CA ARG A 420 15.75 26.56 -36.88
C ARG A 420 17.17 27.13 -36.97
N LEU A 421 18.03 26.81 -36.01
CA LEU A 421 19.44 27.24 -36.03
C LEU A 421 20.20 26.65 -37.22
N PHE A 422 19.93 25.39 -37.57
CA PHE A 422 20.47 24.77 -38.77
C PHE A 422 20.02 25.48 -40.05
N GLU A 423 18.73 25.78 -40.19
CA GLU A 423 18.20 26.52 -41.35
C GLU A 423 18.81 27.93 -41.45
N GLU A 424 19.02 28.61 -40.32
CA GLU A 424 19.68 29.92 -40.26
C GLU A 424 21.18 29.84 -40.66
N ASP A 425 21.89 28.80 -40.22
CA ASP A 425 23.30 28.57 -40.61
C ASP A 425 23.43 28.26 -42.10
N VAL A 426 22.56 27.40 -42.64
CA VAL A 426 22.52 27.07 -44.08
C VAL A 426 22.24 28.33 -44.91
N LYS A 427 21.24 29.13 -44.52
CA LYS A 427 20.93 30.42 -45.19
C LYS A 427 22.11 31.39 -45.13
N ARG A 428 22.84 31.45 -44.00
CA ARG A 428 24.03 32.30 -43.86
C ARG A 428 25.15 31.86 -44.81
N ARG A 429 25.42 30.55 -44.90
CA ARG A 429 26.46 29.99 -45.80
C ARG A 429 26.11 30.21 -47.27
N LEU A 430 24.85 30.07 -47.65
CA LEU A 430 24.39 30.34 -49.02
C LEU A 430 24.61 31.82 -49.40
N ARG A 431 24.22 32.77 -48.55
CA ARG A 431 24.47 34.20 -48.78
C ARG A 431 25.97 34.52 -48.90
N GLN A 432 26.81 33.91 -48.08
CA GLN A 432 28.27 34.08 -48.17
C GLN A 432 28.84 33.53 -49.48
N ALA A 433 28.33 32.39 -49.95
CA ALA A 433 28.73 31.82 -51.24
C ALA A 433 28.29 32.68 -52.43
N GLU A 434 27.09 33.26 -52.38
CA GLU A 434 26.60 34.20 -53.39
C GLU A 434 27.45 35.47 -53.45
N LEU A 435 27.78 36.06 -52.28
CA LEU A 435 28.67 37.21 -52.20
C LEU A 435 30.07 36.91 -52.75
N ARG A 436 30.61 35.71 -52.47
CA ARG A 436 31.90 35.30 -53.05
C ARG A 436 31.83 35.20 -54.57
N ARG A 437 30.75 34.63 -55.11
CA ARG A 437 30.54 34.53 -56.57
C ARG A 437 30.41 35.90 -57.24
N SER A 438 29.70 36.84 -56.62
CA SER A 438 29.58 38.20 -57.17
C SER A 438 30.90 38.96 -57.13
N THR A 439 31.73 38.77 -56.09
CA THR A 439 33.08 39.36 -56.03
C THR A 439 34.09 38.70 -56.96
N SER A 440 33.92 37.43 -57.32
CA SER A 440 34.84 36.71 -58.22
C SER A 440 34.49 36.81 -59.69
N ALA A 441 33.37 37.46 -60.05
CA ALA A 441 33.05 37.71 -61.45
C ALA A 441 34.13 38.65 -62.04
N PRO A 442 34.91 38.23 -63.05
CA PRO A 442 35.94 39.07 -63.63
C PRO A 442 35.27 40.32 -64.19
N LEU A 443 35.81 41.49 -63.81
CA LEU A 443 35.53 42.76 -64.48
C LEU A 443 36.01 42.61 -65.93
N ASN A 444 35.13 42.17 -66.81
CA ASN A 444 35.33 42.28 -68.25
C ASN A 444 35.34 43.78 -68.55
N HIS A 445 36.54 44.32 -68.67
CA HIS A 445 36.78 45.69 -69.10
C HIS A 445 37.67 45.70 -70.35
#